data_AF-A0A8S3J3W6-F1
#
_entry.id   AF-A0A8S3J3W6-F1
#
_cell.length_a   1.000
_cell.length_b   1.000
_cell.length_c   1.000
_cell.angle_alpha   90.00
_cell.angle_beta   90.00
_cell.angle_gamma   90.00
#
_symmetry.space_group_name_H-M   'P 1'
#
loop_
_entity.id
_entity.type
_entity.pdbx_description
1 polymer ?
#
loop_
_entity_poly.entity_id
_entity_poly.type
_entity_poly.pdbx_seq_one_letter_code
_entity_poly.pdbx_strand_id
1 'polypeptide(L)'
;SHLLMGGALIGVGMVLAGSCPGTIFVQMGSGLQNSFLTCLGAICGVLFYYGFLFARLTKDEVPKSSIVLQQLPELMGVKRIYLNLMFGSIFIGTAFALEHFIPYKNDLITPKGLHSLVGWSPALCGIGIGSLQLFFMMLFKKSLGISTGFTVLVAQLCRVKSFKKLIPSLEPFTYGVQ
;
A
#
# COMPACT_ATOMS: atom_id res chain seq x y z
N SER A 1 -5.59 -6.44 -19.44
CA SER A 1 -6.45 -5.25 -19.24
C SER A 1 -6.74 -4.97 -17.75
N HIS A 2 -7.03 -5.98 -16.93
CA HIS A 2 -7.40 -5.79 -15.51
C HIS A 2 -6.42 -4.95 -14.67
N LEU A 3 -5.10 -5.07 -14.89
CA LEU A 3 -4.10 -4.30 -14.14
C LEU A 3 -4.16 -2.80 -14.44
N LEU A 4 -4.38 -2.42 -15.70
CA LEU A 4 -4.51 -1.02 -16.12
C LEU A 4 -5.79 -0.40 -15.54
N MET A 5 -6.89 -1.13 -15.61
CA MET A 5 -8.17 -0.67 -15.07
C MET A 5 -8.14 -0.57 -13.54
N GLY A 6 -7.54 -1.54 -12.85
CA GLY A 6 -7.34 -1.50 -11.41
C GLY A 6 -6.40 -0.37 -10.97
N GLY A 7 -5.30 -0.17 -11.68
CA GLY A 7 -4.36 0.93 -11.42
C GLY A 7 -5.00 2.31 -11.61
N ALA A 8 -5.76 2.50 -12.69
CA ALA A 8 -6.50 3.72 -12.94
C ALA A 8 -7.55 3.99 -11.85
N LEU A 9 -8.31 2.96 -11.45
CA LEU A 9 -9.31 3.09 -10.39
C LEU A 9 -8.68 3.45 -9.03
N ILE A 10 -7.54 2.85 -8.69
CA ILE A 10 -6.79 3.20 -7.47
C ILE A 10 -6.29 4.64 -7.55
N GLY A 11 -5.77 5.08 -8.70
CA GLY A 11 -5.32 6.46 -8.90
C GLY A 11 -6.44 7.47 -8.72
N VAL A 12 -7.60 7.25 -9.34
CA VAL A 12 -8.80 8.09 -9.15
C VAL A 12 -9.23 8.10 -7.68
N GLY A 13 -9.22 6.94 -7.03
CA GLY A 13 -9.52 6.81 -5.60
C GLY A 13 -8.57 7.62 -4.71
N MET A 14 -7.26 7.62 -4.98
CA MET A 14 -6.28 8.40 -4.22
C MET A 14 -6.49 9.90 -4.38
N VAL A 15 -6.83 10.37 -5.58
CA VAL A 15 -7.12 11.80 -5.85
C VAL A 15 -8.39 12.23 -5.12
N LEU A 16 -9.47 11.43 -5.21
CA LEU A 16 -10.75 11.74 -4.55
C LEU A 16 -10.62 11.68 -3.02
N ALA A 17 -9.86 10.73 -2.49
CA ALA A 17 -9.65 10.55 -1.06
C ALA A 17 -8.60 11.51 -0.47
N GLY A 18 -7.83 12.21 -1.30
CA GLY A 18 -6.73 13.09 -0.88
C GLY A 18 -5.67 12.39 -0.01
N SER A 19 -5.57 11.06 -0.12
CA SER A 19 -4.73 10.25 0.75
C SER A 19 -4.28 8.98 0.05
N CYS A 20 -3.10 8.50 0.41
CA CYS A 20 -2.64 7.18 -0.02
C CYS A 20 -3.08 6.14 1.02
N PRO A 21 -3.29 4.87 0.62
CA PRO A 21 -3.83 3.85 1.51
C PRO A 21 -2.95 3.61 2.76
N GLY A 22 -1.66 3.95 2.70
CA GLY A 22 -0.76 3.87 3.85
C GLY A 22 -0.87 5.06 4.82
N THR A 23 -1.18 6.26 4.33
CA THR A 23 -1.25 7.46 5.18
C THR A 23 -2.53 7.52 6.01
N ILE A 24 -3.60 6.81 5.62
CA ILE A 24 -4.89 6.83 6.33
C ILE A 24 -4.74 6.44 7.80
N PHE A 25 -3.90 5.44 8.12
CA PHE A 25 -3.67 5.02 9.51
C PHE A 25 -2.99 6.10 10.35
N VAL A 26 -2.02 6.82 9.77
CA VAL A 26 -1.34 7.93 10.43
C VAL A 26 -2.30 9.12 10.60
N GLN A 27 -3.09 9.43 9.58
CA GLN A 27 -4.09 10.50 9.61
C GLN A 27 -5.25 10.21 10.59
N MET A 28 -5.57 8.93 10.82
CA MET A 28 -6.51 8.52 11.86
C MET A 28 -5.89 8.71 13.26
N GLY A 29 -4.62 8.31 13.43
CA GLY A 29 -3.89 8.54 14.69
C GLY A 29 -3.67 10.01 15.02
N SER A 30 -3.58 10.89 14.01
CA SER A 30 -3.46 12.34 14.19
C SER A 30 -4.79 13.05 14.45
N GLY A 31 -5.92 12.33 14.52
CA GLY A 31 -7.23 12.89 14.87
C GLY A 31 -7.88 13.75 13.78
N LEU A 32 -7.47 13.64 12.51
CA LEU A 32 -8.15 14.35 11.43
C LEU A 32 -9.55 13.76 11.22
N GLN A 33 -10.60 14.59 11.29
CA GLN A 33 -11.99 14.17 11.15
C GLN A 33 -12.29 13.47 9.81
N ASN A 34 -11.66 13.91 8.73
CA ASN A 34 -11.89 13.37 7.38
C ASN A 34 -11.27 11.97 7.18
N SER A 35 -10.31 11.57 8.01
CA SER A 35 -9.61 10.29 7.92
C SER A 35 -10.53 9.09 8.14
N PHE A 36 -11.52 9.26 9.03
CA PHE A 36 -12.50 8.22 9.33
C PHE A 36 -13.41 7.95 8.13
N LEU A 37 -13.83 9.00 7.41
CA LEU A 37 -14.69 8.86 6.24
C LEU A 37 -13.96 8.11 5.11
N THR A 38 -12.68 8.41 4.90
CA THR A 38 -11.85 7.69 3.93
C THR A 38 -11.64 6.23 4.32
N CYS A 39 -11.42 5.93 5.60
CA CYS A 39 -11.30 4.56 6.09
C CYS A 39 -12.60 3.77 5.88
N LEU A 40 -13.75 4.36 6.20
CA LEU A 40 -15.06 3.75 5.95
C LEU A 40 -15.29 3.51 4.45
N GLY A 41 -14.92 4.47 3.60
CA GLY A 41 -14.96 4.32 2.14
C GLY A 41 -14.10 3.14 1.66
N ALA A 42 -12.90 2.96 2.22
CA ALA A 42 -12.04 1.82 1.90
C ALA A 42 -12.65 0.49 2.33
N ILE A 43 -13.23 0.41 3.54
CA ILE A 43 -13.91 -0.80 4.04
C ILE A 43 -15.11 -1.15 3.16
N CYS A 44 -15.96 -0.17 2.86
CA CYS A 44 -17.11 -0.34 1.96
C CYS A 44 -16.68 -0.77 0.55
N GLY A 45 -15.58 -0.22 0.03
CA GLY A 45 -15.02 -0.60 -1.25
C GLY A 45 -14.57 -2.07 -1.28
N VAL A 46 -13.88 -2.53 -0.23
CA VAL A 46 -13.47 -3.94 -0.09
C VAL A 46 -14.69 -4.85 0.01
N LEU A 47 -15.70 -4.48 0.80
CA LEU A 47 -16.96 -5.24 0.92
C LEU A 47 -17.68 -5.36 -0.42
N PHE A 48 -17.81 -4.25 -1.16
CA PHE A 48 -18.46 -4.24 -2.46
C PHE A 48 -17.68 -5.07 -3.49
N TYR A 49 -16.36 -4.93 -3.50
CA TYR A 49 -15.48 -5.68 -4.39
C TYR A 49 -15.57 -7.18 -4.15
N TYR A 50 -15.42 -7.64 -2.89
CA TYR A 50 -15.47 -9.07 -2.56
C TYR A 50 -16.89 -9.66 -2.58
N GLY A 51 -17.91 -8.86 -2.27
CA GLY A 51 -19.30 -9.31 -2.27
C GLY A 51 -19.91 -9.47 -3.66
N PHE A 52 -19.66 -8.50 -4.56
CA PHE A 52 -20.34 -8.45 -5.86
C PHE A 52 -19.41 -8.76 -7.03
N LEU A 53 -18.22 -8.17 -7.02
CA LEU A 53 -17.28 -8.24 -8.15
C LEU A 53 -16.47 -9.53 -8.16
N PHE A 54 -16.01 -10.00 -7.01
CA PHE A 54 -15.18 -11.19 -6.91
C PHE A 54 -15.89 -12.44 -7.45
N ALA A 55 -17.19 -12.60 -7.17
CA ALA A 55 -18.01 -13.69 -7.69
C ALA A 55 -18.17 -13.66 -9.23
N ARG A 56 -17.99 -12.48 -9.86
CA ARG A 56 -18.03 -12.31 -11.32
C ARG A 56 -16.64 -12.43 -11.96
N LEU A 57 -15.59 -12.06 -11.23
CA LEU A 57 -14.21 -12.01 -11.72
C LEU A 57 -13.44 -13.33 -11.59
N THR A 58 -13.84 -14.25 -10.69
CA THR A 58 -13.16 -15.57 -10.55
C THR A 58 -13.37 -16.51 -11.74
N LYS A 59 -14.19 -16.15 -12.72
CA LYS A 59 -14.36 -16.94 -13.95
C LYS A 59 -13.19 -16.84 -14.93
N ASP A 60 -12.41 -15.77 -14.85
CA ASP A 60 -11.16 -15.64 -15.58
C ASP A 60 -10.02 -15.85 -14.59
N GLU A 61 -9.30 -16.97 -14.73
CA GLU A 61 -8.11 -17.23 -13.91
C GLU A 61 -7.18 -16.03 -14.01
N VAL A 62 -7.05 -15.29 -12.91
CA VAL A 62 -6.10 -14.19 -12.80
C VAL A 62 -4.72 -14.80 -13.05
N PRO A 63 -4.05 -14.49 -14.19
CA PRO A 63 -2.71 -14.99 -14.41
C PRO A 63 -1.87 -14.45 -13.25
N LYS A 64 -1.30 -15.36 -12.45
CA LYS A 64 -0.40 -15.03 -11.34
C LYS A 64 0.63 -14.04 -11.88
N SER A 65 0.44 -12.76 -11.58
CA SER A 65 1.23 -11.64 -12.09
C SER A 65 2.63 -11.58 -11.47
N SER A 66 3.15 -12.74 -11.06
CA SER A 66 4.55 -12.98 -10.72
C SER A 66 5.43 -13.00 -11.98
N ILE A 67 4.83 -13.18 -13.15
CA ILE A 67 5.56 -13.38 -14.41
C ILE A 67 6.28 -12.09 -14.87
N VAL A 68 5.68 -10.90 -14.75
CA VAL A 68 6.27 -9.69 -15.36
C VAL A 68 7.54 -9.18 -14.67
N LEU A 69 7.69 -9.34 -13.35
CA LEU A 69 8.91 -8.94 -12.62
C LEU A 69 9.93 -10.08 -12.45
N GLN A 70 9.50 -11.35 -12.53
CA GLN A 70 10.44 -12.47 -12.65
C GLN A 70 11.12 -12.50 -14.03
N GLN A 71 10.47 -11.96 -15.06
CA GLN A 71 10.99 -11.96 -16.42
C GLN A 71 12.11 -10.94 -16.68
N LEU A 72 12.28 -9.85 -15.91
CA LEU A 72 13.33 -8.87 -16.25
C LEU A 72 14.77 -9.42 -16.08
N PRO A 73 15.10 -10.15 -15.00
CA PRO A 73 16.37 -10.86 -14.89
C PRO A 73 16.53 -12.01 -15.90
N GLU A 74 15.43 -12.70 -16.24
CA GLU A 74 15.43 -13.81 -17.22
C GLU A 74 15.61 -13.31 -18.66
N LEU A 75 15.00 -12.17 -19.01
CA LEU A 75 15.08 -11.55 -20.33
C LEU A 75 16.46 -10.92 -20.59
N MET A 76 17.14 -10.45 -19.54
CA MET A 76 18.48 -9.87 -19.62
C MET A 76 19.60 -10.88 -19.31
N GLY A 77 19.29 -12.08 -18.83
CA GLY A 77 20.28 -13.10 -18.48
C GLY A 77 21.25 -12.71 -17.33
N VAL A 78 20.93 -11.65 -16.58
CA VAL A 78 21.79 -11.10 -15.52
C VAL A 78 21.29 -11.59 -14.16
N LYS A 79 22.22 -11.94 -13.26
CA LYS A 79 21.87 -12.33 -11.89
C LYS A 79 21.07 -11.20 -11.22
N ARG A 80 19.95 -11.57 -10.58
CA ARG A 80 19.00 -10.67 -9.88
C ARG A 80 19.69 -9.64 -8.95
N ILE A 81 20.81 -10.02 -8.33
CA ILE A 81 21.54 -9.14 -7.41
C ILE A 81 22.10 -7.88 -8.10
N TYR A 82 22.64 -8.01 -9.32
CA TYR A 82 23.22 -6.89 -10.05
C TYR A 82 22.14 -5.94 -10.55
N LEU A 83 21.02 -6.50 -11.01
CA LEU A 83 19.88 -5.71 -11.46
C LEU A 83 19.29 -4.87 -10.33
N ASN A 84 19.11 -5.47 -9.15
CA ASN A 84 18.64 -4.75 -7.96
C ASN A 84 19.62 -3.65 -7.51
N LEU A 85 20.93 -3.93 -7.57
CA LEU A 85 21.97 -2.94 -7.25
C LEU A 85 21.95 -1.75 -8.22
N MET A 86 21.80 -2.01 -9.51
CA MET A 86 21.74 -0.97 -10.54
C MET A 86 20.51 -0.07 -10.34
N PHE A 87 19.31 -0.65 -10.24
CA PHE A 87 18.09 0.13 -10.02
C PHE A 87 18.13 0.86 -8.66
N GLY A 88 18.63 0.21 -7.62
CA GLY A 88 18.81 0.83 -6.30
C GLY A 88 19.73 2.06 -6.36
N SER A 89 20.87 1.94 -7.04
CA SER A 89 21.80 3.05 -7.22
C SER A 89 21.16 4.22 -7.99
N ILE A 90 20.40 3.94 -9.04
CA ILE A 90 19.70 4.96 -9.83
C ILE A 90 18.66 5.68 -8.96
N PHE A 91 17.86 4.97 -8.17
CA PHE A 91 16.87 5.58 -7.29
C PHE A 91 17.52 6.42 -6.18
N ILE A 92 18.61 5.95 -5.57
CA ILE A 92 19.35 6.72 -4.56
C ILE A 92 19.94 7.99 -5.19
N GLY A 93 20.57 7.88 -6.36
CA GLY A 93 21.14 9.03 -7.07
C GLY A 93 20.07 10.06 -7.44
N THR A 94 18.92 9.60 -7.92
CA THR A 94 17.78 10.46 -8.25
C THR A 94 17.22 11.15 -7.01
N ALA A 95 17.08 10.44 -5.89
CA ALA A 95 16.61 11.01 -4.64
C ALA A 95 17.57 12.10 -4.11
N PHE A 96 18.88 11.85 -4.16
CA PHE A 96 19.89 12.83 -3.74
C PHE A 96 19.92 14.06 -4.66
N ALA A 97 19.79 13.86 -5.97
CA ALA A 97 19.67 14.96 -6.92
C ALA A 97 18.41 15.80 -6.63
N LEU A 98 17.26 15.16 -6.40
CA LEU A 98 16.03 15.89 -6.03
C LEU A 98 16.19 16.68 -4.74
N GLU A 99 16.82 16.12 -3.71
CA GLU A 99 17.05 16.84 -2.44
C GLU A 99 17.98 18.04 -2.62
N HIS A 100 18.91 17.98 -3.59
CA HIS A 100 19.78 19.10 -3.93
C HIS A 100 19.05 20.20 -4.73
N PHE A 101 18.23 19.83 -5.71
CA PHE A 101 17.52 20.79 -6.56
C PHE A 101 16.25 21.37 -5.92
N ILE A 102 15.57 20.60 -5.07
CA ILE A 102 14.30 20.97 -4.41
C ILE A 102 14.44 20.65 -2.92
N PRO A 103 15.01 21.56 -2.12
CA PRO A 103 15.20 21.32 -0.70
C PRO A 103 13.84 21.25 0.00
N TYR A 104 13.57 20.10 0.62
CA TYR A 104 12.28 19.79 1.26
C TYR A 104 11.83 20.81 2.31
N LYS A 105 12.77 21.58 2.88
CA LYS A 105 12.51 22.60 3.90
C LYS A 105 11.63 23.74 3.39
N ASN A 106 11.63 23.98 2.08
CA ASN A 106 10.85 25.08 1.47
C ASN A 106 9.36 24.75 1.33
N ASP A 107 8.98 23.46 1.40
CA ASP A 107 7.58 23.01 1.31
C ASP A 107 6.92 22.85 2.69
N LEU A 108 7.67 23.03 3.78
CA LEU A 108 7.12 22.98 5.12
C LEU A 108 6.34 24.27 5.39
N ILE A 109 5.02 24.15 5.55
CA ILE A 109 4.16 25.21 6.06
C ILE A 109 4.57 25.44 7.52
N THR A 110 5.55 26.30 7.77
CA THR A 110 5.98 26.68 9.13
C THR A 110 4.93 27.59 9.76
N PRO A 111 4.15 27.14 10.76
CA PRO A 111 3.44 28.07 11.62
C PRO A 111 4.48 28.88 12.41
N LYS A 112 4.36 30.21 12.39
CA LYS A 112 5.15 31.10 13.25
C LYS A 112 4.76 30.86 14.72
N GLY A 113 5.37 29.88 15.38
CA GLY A 113 5.10 29.52 16.77
C GLY A 113 6.20 28.65 17.35
N LEU A 114 6.36 28.71 18.68
CA LEU A 114 7.51 28.26 19.50
C LEU A 114 7.93 26.78 19.36
N HIS A 115 7.15 25.96 18.64
CA HIS A 115 7.51 24.60 18.27
C HIS A 115 7.37 24.43 16.76
N SER A 116 8.44 24.78 16.02
CA SER A 116 8.57 24.40 14.60
C SER A 116 8.44 22.89 14.50
N LEU A 117 7.33 22.40 13.95
CA LEU A 117 7.16 20.99 13.60
C LEU A 117 8.21 20.64 12.54
N VAL A 118 9.32 20.06 13.00
CA VAL A 118 10.42 19.61 12.16
C VAL A 118 9.91 18.48 11.27
N GLY A 119 9.67 18.77 10.00
CA GLY A 119 9.53 17.73 8.98
C GLY A 119 10.84 16.93 8.88
N TRP A 120 10.73 15.62 8.99
CA TRP A 120 11.88 14.72 8.84
C TRP A 120 12.33 14.72 7.37
N SER A 121 13.64 14.65 7.13
CA SER A 121 14.15 14.53 5.75
C SER A 121 13.55 13.27 5.09
N PRO A 122 13.11 13.35 3.82
CA PRO A 122 12.61 12.19 3.07
C PRO A 122 13.58 11.00 3.09
N ALA A 123 14.89 11.26 3.12
CA ALA A 123 15.90 10.21 3.20
C ALA A 123 15.83 9.43 4.52
N LEU A 124 15.64 10.12 5.66
CA LEU A 124 15.48 9.50 6.97
C LEU A 124 14.21 8.65 7.04
N CYS A 125 13.10 9.17 6.52
CA CYS A 125 11.85 8.42 6.41
C CYS A 125 12.02 7.17 5.54
N GLY A 126 12.71 7.29 4.40
CA GLY A 126 13.00 6.17 3.50
C GLY A 126 13.85 5.08 4.17
N ILE A 127 14.91 5.45 4.88
CA ILE A 127 15.76 4.51 5.63
C ILE A 127 14.94 3.82 6.73
N GLY A 128 14.10 4.56 7.45
CA GLY A 128 13.23 4.01 8.49
C GLY A 128 12.23 2.99 7.95
N ILE A 129 11.51 3.35 6.89
CA ILE A 129 10.53 2.46 6.24
C ILE A 129 11.21 1.23 5.65
N GLY A 130 12.36 1.40 4.97
CA GLY A 130 13.12 0.29 4.39
C GLY A 130 13.66 -0.67 5.44
N SER A 131 14.19 -0.15 6.54
CA SER A 131 14.69 -0.95 7.66
C SER A 131 13.54 -1.75 8.31
N LEU A 132 12.39 -1.11 8.50
CA LEU A 132 11.20 -1.76 9.04
C LEU A 132 10.68 -2.85 8.09
N GLN A 133 10.68 -2.60 6.78
CA GLN A 133 10.27 -3.59 5.78
C GLN A 133 11.23 -4.79 5.76
N LEU A 134 12.55 -4.58 5.88
CA LEU A 134 13.53 -5.65 6.01
C LEU A 134 13.31 -6.48 7.28
N PHE A 135 13.05 -5.81 8.40
CA PHE A 135 12.75 -6.47 9.66
C PHE A 135 11.52 -7.38 9.55
N PHE A 136 10.42 -6.88 9.01
CA PHE A 136 9.21 -7.68 8.80
C PHE A 136 9.40 -8.79 7.77
N MET A 137 10.23 -8.58 6.75
CA MET A 137 10.58 -9.63 5.80
C MET A 137 11.38 -10.75 6.47
N MET A 138 12.26 -10.45 7.42
CA MET A 138 12.94 -11.47 8.23
C MET A 138 11.98 -12.20 9.16
N LEU A 139 11.07 -11.47 9.82
CA LEU A 139 10.16 -12.04 10.83
C LEU A 139 9.03 -12.88 10.20
N PHE A 140 8.37 -12.36 9.17
CA PHE A 140 7.17 -12.96 8.59
C PHE A 140 7.39 -13.59 7.21
N LYS A 141 8.60 -13.47 6.62
CA LYS A 141 8.92 -13.94 5.25
C LYS A 141 7.94 -13.47 4.18
N LYS A 142 7.19 -12.39 4.45
CA LYS A 142 6.14 -11.83 3.60
C LYS A 142 6.32 -10.32 3.53
N SER A 143 6.07 -9.76 2.36
CA SER A 143 6.01 -8.31 2.17
C SER A 143 4.73 -7.76 2.78
N LEU A 144 4.81 -6.58 3.42
CA LEU A 144 3.62 -5.88 3.92
C LEU A 144 2.77 -5.40 2.75
N GLY A 145 1.57 -5.96 2.64
CA GLY A 145 0.54 -5.48 1.74
C GLY A 145 -0.52 -4.72 2.51
N ILE A 146 -0.66 -3.41 2.25
CA ILE A 146 -1.73 -2.62 2.86
C ILE A 146 -3.11 -3.14 2.42
N SER A 147 -3.24 -3.54 1.15
CA SER A 147 -4.47 -4.16 0.63
C SER A 147 -4.82 -5.46 1.35
N THR A 148 -3.84 -6.32 1.67
CA THR A 148 -4.10 -7.54 2.43
C THR A 148 -4.52 -7.23 3.87
N GLY A 149 -3.96 -6.18 4.48
CA GLY A 149 -4.39 -5.70 5.80
C GLY A 149 -5.86 -5.26 5.80
N PHE A 150 -6.28 -4.47 4.81
CA PHE A 150 -7.68 -4.08 4.67
C PHE A 150 -8.61 -5.28 4.46
N THR A 151 -8.24 -6.25 3.62
CA THR A 151 -9.03 -7.48 3.45
C THR A 151 -9.17 -8.25 4.76
N VAL A 152 -8.10 -8.38 5.56
CA VAL A 152 -8.16 -9.05 6.87
C VAL A 152 -9.03 -8.28 7.86
N LEU A 153 -8.90 -6.96 7.93
CA LEU A 153 -9.75 -6.13 8.80
C LEU A 153 -11.23 -6.29 8.44
N VAL A 154 -11.56 -6.23 7.16
CA VAL A 154 -12.93 -6.44 6.66
C VAL A 154 -13.40 -7.88 6.94
N ALA A 155 -12.54 -8.88 6.75
CA ALA A 155 -12.88 -10.27 7.04
C ALA A 155 -13.19 -10.49 8.54
N GLN A 156 -12.43 -9.87 9.44
CA GLN A 156 -12.70 -9.93 10.88
C GLN A 156 -13.99 -9.17 11.24
N LEU A 157 -14.28 -8.04 10.59
CA LEU A 157 -15.52 -7.28 10.77
C LEU A 157 -16.75 -8.08 10.30
N CYS A 158 -16.62 -8.84 9.20
CA CYS A 158 -17.67 -9.71 8.67
C CYS A 158 -17.87 -11.03 9.44
N ARG A 159 -17.07 -11.31 10.47
CA ARG A 159 -17.22 -12.50 11.33
C ARG A 159 -18.47 -12.45 12.21
N VAL A 160 -19.16 -11.31 12.26
CA VAL A 160 -20.49 -11.17 12.89
C VAL A 160 -21.53 -11.94 12.07
N LYS A 161 -22.28 -12.84 12.74
CA LYS A 161 -23.14 -13.90 12.15
C LYS A 161 -24.05 -13.47 10.98
N SER A 162 -24.47 -12.21 10.90
CA SER A 162 -25.34 -11.69 9.83
C SER A 162 -24.68 -11.59 8.45
N PHE A 163 -23.36 -11.35 8.35
CA PHE A 163 -22.67 -11.16 7.07
C PHE A 163 -22.08 -12.45 6.48
N LYS A 164 -22.00 -13.53 7.28
CA LYS A 164 -21.51 -14.85 6.84
C LYS A 164 -22.32 -15.45 5.68
N LYS A 165 -23.60 -15.08 5.57
CA LYS A 165 -24.50 -15.51 4.49
C LYS A 165 -24.37 -14.68 3.21
N LEU A 166 -23.79 -13.47 3.30
CA LEU A 166 -23.80 -12.49 2.21
C LEU A 166 -22.52 -12.55 1.35
N ILE A 167 -21.38 -12.97 1.91
CA ILE A 167 -20.10 -12.99 1.18
C ILE A 167 -19.26 -14.23 1.57
N PRO A 168 -19.52 -15.42 0.97
CA PRO A 168 -18.73 -16.63 1.22
C PRO A 168 -17.27 -16.52 0.73
N SER A 169 -16.96 -15.52 -0.11
CA SER A 169 -15.65 -15.35 -0.71
C SER A 169 -14.54 -14.81 0.21
N LEU A 170 -14.89 -14.36 1.42
CA LEU A 170 -13.95 -13.82 2.40
C LEU A 170 -13.43 -14.89 3.39
N GLU A 171 -14.02 -16.09 3.41
CA GLU A 171 -13.61 -17.20 4.28
C GLU A 171 -12.10 -17.55 4.21
N PRO A 172 -11.44 -17.61 3.03
CA PRO A 172 -10.01 -17.96 2.96
C PRO A 172 -9.07 -16.88 3.51
N PHE A 173 -9.54 -15.65 3.72
CA PHE A 173 -8.72 -14.54 4.24
C PHE A 173 -8.86 -14.32 5.76
N THR A 174 -9.70 -15.11 6.42
CA THR A 174 -9.84 -15.11 7.88
C THR A 174 -8.65 -15.84 8.51
N TYR A 175 -7.61 -15.11 8.93
CA TYR A 175 -6.47 -15.70 9.66
C TYR A 175 -6.66 -15.57 11.19
N GLY A 176 -6.69 -16.72 11.89
CA GLY A 176 -6.66 -16.90 13.36
C GLY A 176 -8.03 -16.84 14.07
N VAL A 177 -8.40 -17.70 15.03
CA VAL A 177 -7.84 -18.86 15.73
C VAL A 177 -8.95 -19.93 15.70
N GLN A 178 -8.64 -21.18 15.36
CA GLN A 178 -9.42 -22.32 15.83
C GLN A 178 -8.90 -22.69 17.21
#